data_AF-A0A357IV27-F1
#
_entry.id   AF-A0A357IV27-F1
#
_cell.length_a   1.000
_cell.length_b   1.000
_cell.length_c   1.000
_cell.angle_alpha   90.00
_cell.angle_beta   90.00
_cell.angle_gamma   90.00
#
_symmetry.space_group_name_H-M   'P 1'
#
loop_
_entity.id
_entity.type
_entity.pdbx_description
1 polymer ?
#
loop_
_entity_poly.entity_id
_entity_poly.type
_entity_poly.pdbx_seq_one_letter_code
_entity_poly.pdbx_strand_id
1 'polypeptide(L)'
;EYFRYINDEATAQKEMVHFLEAVTTNESYFWRTTQNFEALKRYVLPDLVKEHRGSKLKFWSAGCSTGEEPYNLAIEIVESMKNLGHFEWELLGSDISTRVVDFARTGIYSGRKIERIPENILRRYFRKLEDQDAYQVRQDLREKIKFDVENLFEAMHPGMHCIFCRNVMIYFNRADQEKLVNRFHEMLVKGGYLFIGHAESLQMLDTPFATRPTEEGVLYQKKS
;
A
#
# COMPACT_ATOMS: atom_id res chain seq x y z
N GLU A 1 1.02 4.60 37.62
CA GLU A 1 -0.44 4.31 37.51
C GLU A 1 -0.89 3.94 36.09
N TYR A 2 -0.34 4.54 35.03
CA TYR A 2 -0.60 4.17 33.63
C TYR A 2 -0.29 2.69 33.29
N PHE A 3 0.81 2.14 33.83
CA PHE A 3 1.18 0.72 33.66
C PHE A 3 0.16 -0.29 34.23
N ARG A 4 -0.73 0.14 35.14
CA ARG A 4 -1.75 -0.75 35.74
C ARG A 4 -3.07 -0.76 34.95
N TYR A 5 -3.24 0.16 34.01
CA TYR A 5 -4.44 0.31 33.18
C TYR A 5 -4.38 -0.52 31.88
N ILE A 6 -3.19 -1.01 31.51
CA ILE A 6 -2.92 -1.79 30.28
C ILE A 6 -3.16 -3.31 30.50
N ASN A 7 -3.57 -3.75 31.69
CA ASN A 7 -3.79 -5.18 31.99
C ASN A 7 -5.15 -5.73 31.53
N ASP A 8 -5.93 -4.96 30.78
CA ASP A 8 -7.12 -5.42 30.08
C ASP A 8 -6.80 -5.49 28.58
N GLU A 9 -6.91 -6.68 27.97
CA GLU A 9 -6.51 -6.96 26.58
C GLU A 9 -7.13 -5.98 25.57
N ALA A 10 -8.40 -5.62 25.76
CA ALA A 10 -9.11 -4.68 24.89
C ALA A 10 -8.62 -3.23 25.05
N THR A 11 -8.23 -2.86 26.27
CA THR A 11 -7.67 -1.54 26.59
C THR A 11 -6.22 -1.44 26.12
N ALA A 12 -5.44 -2.52 26.26
CA ALA A 12 -4.07 -2.62 25.74
C ALA A 12 -4.03 -2.49 24.21
N GLN A 13 -4.99 -3.09 23.51
CA GLN A 13 -5.04 -3.03 22.05
C GLN A 13 -5.41 -1.62 21.55
N LYS A 14 -6.33 -0.93 22.23
CA LYS A 14 -6.67 0.48 21.93
C LYS A 14 -5.55 1.46 22.27
N GLU A 15 -4.91 1.30 23.43
CA GLU A 15 -3.75 2.12 23.81
C GLU A 15 -2.54 1.80 22.93
N MET A 16 -2.38 0.57 22.46
CA MET A 16 -1.37 0.21 21.45
C MET A 16 -1.66 0.90 20.12
N VAL A 17 -2.93 1.00 19.69
CA VAL A 17 -3.30 1.79 18.49
C VAL A 17 -2.94 3.26 18.70
N HIS A 18 -3.27 3.87 19.85
CA HIS A 18 -2.91 5.26 20.13
C HIS A 18 -1.39 5.49 20.28
N PHE A 19 -0.67 4.53 20.88
CA PHE A 19 0.78 4.54 20.97
C PHE A 19 1.42 4.40 19.59
N LEU A 20 0.93 3.47 18.75
CA LEU A 20 1.34 3.35 17.36
C LEU A 20 1.02 4.65 16.61
N GLU A 21 -0.15 5.25 16.77
CA GLU A 21 -0.49 6.56 16.16
C GLU A 21 0.45 7.69 16.61
N ALA A 22 0.93 7.66 17.85
CA ALA A 22 1.81 8.68 18.43
C ALA A 22 3.30 8.46 18.13
N VAL A 23 3.73 7.21 17.95
CA VAL A 23 5.13 6.82 17.70
C VAL A 23 5.39 6.55 16.21
N THR A 24 4.36 6.21 15.42
CA THR A 24 4.44 6.19 13.97
C THR A 24 4.55 7.63 13.48
N THR A 25 5.75 8.02 13.06
CA THR A 25 5.90 9.20 12.20
C THR A 25 5.26 8.82 10.87
N ASN A 26 3.94 8.99 10.78
CA ASN A 26 3.10 8.80 9.60
C ASN A 26 3.46 9.84 8.52
N GLU A 27 4.72 9.90 8.12
CA GLU A 27 5.18 10.72 7.01
C GLU A 27 4.97 9.96 5.70
N SER A 28 3.71 9.69 5.36
CA SER A 28 3.37 9.29 4.01
C SER A 28 3.33 10.54 3.13
N TYR A 29 4.05 10.52 2.00
CA TYR A 29 3.99 11.56 0.99
C TYR A 29 4.06 10.93 -0.39
N PHE A 30 3.43 11.60 -1.36
CA PHE A 30 3.47 11.13 -2.74
C PHE A 30 4.91 11.09 -3.25
N TRP A 31 5.23 10.07 -4.05
CA TRP A 31 6.55 9.91 -4.69
C TRP A 31 7.76 9.78 -3.74
N ARG A 32 7.57 9.24 -2.51
CA ARG A 32 8.65 9.02 -1.52
C ARG A 32 9.76 8.06 -1.93
N THR A 33 9.40 6.95 -2.56
CA THR A 33 10.34 5.91 -2.97
C THR A 33 9.94 5.41 -4.35
N THR A 34 10.55 5.96 -5.37
CA THR A 34 10.19 5.64 -6.77
C THR A 34 10.55 4.22 -7.15
N GLN A 35 11.57 3.61 -6.54
CA GLN A 35 12.06 2.28 -6.89
C GLN A 35 10.98 1.19 -6.92
N ASN A 36 10.12 1.07 -5.90
CA ASN A 36 9.05 0.07 -5.89
C ASN A 36 8.03 0.33 -7.02
N PHE A 37 7.70 1.59 -7.31
CA PHE A 37 6.79 1.95 -8.39
C PHE A 37 7.44 1.77 -9.78
N GLU A 38 8.74 2.03 -9.91
CA GLU A 38 9.48 1.73 -11.13
C GLU A 38 9.56 0.22 -11.38
N ALA A 39 9.83 -0.58 -10.36
CA ALA A 39 9.82 -2.03 -10.46
C ALA A 39 8.42 -2.57 -10.78
N LEU A 40 7.38 -1.98 -10.19
CA LEU A 40 5.99 -2.27 -10.53
C LEU A 40 5.72 -2.08 -12.02
N LYS A 41 6.09 -0.91 -12.57
CA LYS A 41 5.88 -0.56 -13.98
C LYS A 41 6.70 -1.43 -14.94
N ARG A 42 7.96 -1.68 -14.61
CA ARG A 42 8.93 -2.33 -15.51
C ARG A 42 8.80 -3.85 -15.55
N TYR A 43 8.43 -4.48 -14.43
CA TYR A 43 8.39 -5.95 -14.34
C TYR A 43 7.01 -6.47 -13.94
N VAL A 44 6.43 -5.97 -12.85
CA VAL A 44 5.26 -6.62 -12.25
C VAL A 44 3.98 -6.42 -13.07
N LEU A 45 3.64 -5.20 -13.48
CA LEU A 45 2.45 -4.95 -14.30
C LEU A 45 2.52 -5.66 -15.66
N PRO A 46 3.64 -5.63 -16.41
CA PRO A 46 3.77 -6.42 -17.63
C PRO A 46 3.53 -7.92 -17.42
N ASP A 47 4.10 -8.49 -16.35
CA ASP A 47 3.95 -9.91 -16.03
C ASP A 47 2.50 -10.24 -15.67
N LEU A 48 1.90 -9.47 -14.76
CA LEU A 48 0.51 -9.69 -14.32
C LEU A 48 -0.50 -9.54 -15.47
N VAL A 49 -0.35 -8.52 -16.32
CA VAL A 49 -1.25 -8.30 -17.47
C VAL A 49 -1.15 -9.45 -18.48
N LYS A 50 0.06 -9.97 -18.69
CA LYS A 50 0.29 -11.11 -19.59
C LYS A 50 -0.29 -12.40 -19.04
N GLU A 51 -0.02 -12.71 -17.77
CA GLU A 51 -0.42 -13.96 -17.12
C GLU A 51 -1.91 -14.04 -16.81
N HIS A 52 -2.54 -12.91 -16.49
CA HIS A 52 -3.94 -12.82 -16.11
C HIS A 52 -4.80 -12.09 -17.14
N ARG A 53 -4.46 -12.23 -18.43
CA ARG A 53 -5.17 -11.56 -19.52
C ARG A 53 -6.66 -11.85 -19.47
N GLY A 54 -7.48 -10.78 -19.49
CA GLY A 54 -8.94 -10.87 -19.42
C GLY A 54 -9.51 -11.03 -18.01
N SER A 55 -8.65 -11.13 -16.98
CA SER A 55 -9.06 -11.10 -15.58
C SER A 55 -8.86 -9.70 -14.97
N LYS A 56 -9.62 -9.40 -13.92
CA LYS A 56 -9.44 -8.17 -13.14
C LYS A 56 -8.26 -8.32 -12.18
N LEU A 57 -7.25 -7.46 -12.32
CA LEU A 57 -6.11 -7.43 -11.41
C LEU A 57 -6.50 -6.79 -10.08
N LYS A 58 -6.05 -7.38 -8.98
CA LYS A 58 -6.38 -6.95 -7.61
C LYS A 58 -5.13 -6.52 -6.87
N PHE A 59 -5.15 -5.30 -6.38
CA PHE A 59 -4.04 -4.69 -5.66
C PHE A 59 -4.47 -4.37 -4.23
N TRP A 60 -3.52 -4.45 -3.29
CA TRP A 60 -3.74 -4.06 -1.91
C TRP A 60 -2.56 -3.26 -1.36
N SER A 61 -2.81 -2.06 -0.85
CA SER A 61 -1.90 -1.29 0.00
C SER A 61 -2.31 -1.50 1.46
N ALA A 62 -1.54 -2.33 2.15
CA ALA A 62 -1.72 -2.77 3.53
C ALA A 62 -0.93 -1.85 4.47
N GLY A 63 -1.64 -1.13 5.34
CA GLY A 63 -1.11 -0.03 6.14
C GLY A 63 -0.96 1.25 5.32
N CYS A 64 -2.04 1.67 4.65
CA CYS A 64 -2.01 2.74 3.65
C CYS A 64 -1.89 4.15 4.24
N SER A 65 -1.95 4.32 5.56
CA SER A 65 -1.93 5.60 6.25
C SER A 65 -2.94 6.59 5.64
N THR A 66 -2.54 7.83 5.39
CA THR A 66 -3.39 8.88 4.81
C THR A 66 -3.64 8.77 3.30
N GLY A 67 -3.36 7.62 2.68
CA GLY A 67 -3.84 7.29 1.33
C GLY A 67 -2.91 7.67 0.17
N GLU A 68 -1.77 8.31 0.42
CA GLU A 68 -0.84 8.70 -0.65
C GLU A 68 -0.33 7.51 -1.47
N GLU A 69 -0.05 6.37 -0.83
CA GLU A 69 0.40 5.15 -1.52
C GLU A 69 -0.69 4.56 -2.44
N PRO A 70 -1.93 4.30 -2.00
CA PRO A 70 -3.01 3.85 -2.88
C PRO A 70 -3.23 4.78 -4.08
N TYR A 71 -3.22 6.10 -3.87
CA TYR A 71 -3.39 7.04 -4.97
C TYR A 71 -2.21 7.02 -5.94
N ASN A 72 -0.97 6.94 -5.44
CA ASN A 72 0.19 6.79 -6.30
C ASN A 72 0.12 5.49 -7.12
N LEU A 73 -0.22 4.37 -6.46
CA LEU A 73 -0.37 3.08 -7.11
C LEU A 73 -1.44 3.11 -8.22
N ALA A 74 -2.59 3.72 -7.95
CA ALA A 74 -3.65 3.90 -8.94
C ALA A 74 -3.18 4.75 -10.15
N ILE A 75 -2.46 5.85 -9.90
CA ILE A 75 -1.88 6.68 -10.96
C ILE A 75 -0.90 5.89 -11.82
N GLU A 76 0.01 5.13 -11.19
CA GLU A 76 1.02 4.35 -11.91
C GLU A 76 0.42 3.20 -12.72
N ILE A 77 -0.66 2.57 -12.22
CA ILE A 77 -1.45 1.59 -12.98
C ILE A 77 -2.05 2.24 -14.23
N VAL A 78 -2.72 3.39 -14.08
CA VAL A 78 -3.35 4.11 -15.21
C VAL A 78 -2.32 4.63 -16.20
N GLU A 79 -1.18 5.16 -15.74
CA GLU A 79 -0.10 5.58 -16.64
C GLU A 79 0.49 4.39 -17.42
N SER A 80 0.60 3.21 -16.79
CA SER A 80 1.14 2.01 -17.43
C SER A 80 0.24 1.45 -18.54
N MET A 81 -1.07 1.66 -18.45
CA MET A 81 -2.03 1.23 -19.49
C MET A 81 -1.77 1.86 -20.86
N LYS A 82 -1.08 3.02 -20.92
CA LYS A 82 -0.69 3.65 -22.18
C LYS A 82 0.21 2.75 -23.04
N ASN A 83 1.01 1.90 -22.38
CA ASN A 83 1.94 0.99 -23.04
C ASN A 83 1.46 -0.46 -23.00
N LEU A 84 0.78 -0.87 -21.91
CA LEU A 84 0.33 -2.25 -21.70
C LEU A 84 -1.05 -2.55 -22.30
N GLY A 85 -1.77 -1.52 -22.76
CA GLY A 85 -3.17 -1.63 -23.15
C GLY A 85 -4.11 -1.60 -21.95
N HIS A 86 -5.41 -1.57 -22.25
CA HIS A 86 -6.46 -1.54 -21.23
C HIS A 86 -6.59 -2.89 -20.52
N PHE A 87 -6.71 -2.87 -19.19
CA PHE A 87 -7.05 -4.02 -18.36
C PHE A 87 -7.88 -3.58 -17.16
N GLU A 88 -8.70 -4.47 -16.62
CA GLU A 88 -9.51 -4.17 -15.44
C GLU A 88 -8.69 -4.32 -14.16
N TRP A 89 -8.91 -3.42 -13.20
CA TRP A 89 -8.25 -3.46 -11.90
C TRP A 89 -9.15 -2.95 -10.76
N GLU A 90 -8.82 -3.36 -9.55
CA GLU A 90 -9.30 -2.78 -8.29
C GLU A 90 -8.16 -2.64 -7.29
N LEU A 91 -8.27 -1.65 -6.42
CA LEU A 91 -7.29 -1.36 -5.39
C LEU A 91 -7.98 -1.22 -4.03
N LEU A 92 -7.47 -1.97 -3.05
CA LEU A 92 -7.78 -1.80 -1.65
C LEU A 92 -6.67 -0.99 -0.98
N GLY A 93 -7.01 0.04 -0.22
CA GLY A 93 -6.14 0.62 0.80
C GLY A 93 -6.74 0.34 2.17
N SER A 94 -6.01 -0.32 3.07
CA SER A 94 -6.48 -0.49 4.44
C SER A 94 -5.44 -0.10 5.48
N ASP A 95 -5.93 0.36 6.62
CA ASP A 95 -5.11 0.76 7.77
C ASP A 95 -5.88 0.48 9.07
N ILE A 96 -5.17 0.36 10.19
CA ILE A 96 -5.79 0.13 11.50
C ILE A 96 -6.42 1.41 12.07
N SER A 97 -5.94 2.59 11.65
CA SER A 97 -6.44 3.87 12.15
C SER A 97 -7.60 4.40 11.31
N THR A 98 -8.80 4.43 11.88
CA THR A 98 -9.99 5.04 11.25
C THR A 98 -9.72 6.48 10.81
N ARG A 99 -8.95 7.24 11.60
CA ARG A 99 -8.64 8.65 11.32
C ARG A 99 -7.89 8.82 10.00
N VAL A 100 -6.88 7.99 9.73
CA VAL A 100 -6.09 8.11 8.50
C VAL A 100 -6.84 7.56 7.29
N VAL A 101 -7.65 6.51 7.50
CA VAL A 101 -8.54 5.97 6.46
C VAL A 101 -9.60 6.99 6.04
N ASP A 102 -10.23 7.67 7.00
CA ASP A 102 -11.21 8.72 6.72
C ASP A 102 -10.57 9.90 5.98
N PHE A 103 -9.35 10.28 6.36
CA PHE A 103 -8.58 11.27 5.61
C PHE A 103 -8.32 10.79 4.17
N ALA A 104 -7.86 9.56 3.98
CA ALA A 104 -7.57 8.98 2.67
C ALA A 104 -8.79 9.00 1.74
N ARG A 105 -9.99 8.71 2.28
CA ARG A 105 -11.27 8.78 1.54
C ARG A 105 -11.58 10.17 0.99
N THR A 106 -11.17 11.24 1.68
CA THR A 106 -11.36 12.62 1.16
C THR A 106 -10.55 12.84 -0.12
N GLY A 107 -9.35 12.25 -0.18
CA GLY A 107 -8.37 12.46 -1.23
C GLY A 107 -7.90 13.91 -1.36
N ILE A 108 -8.02 14.72 -0.31
CA ILE A 108 -7.62 16.14 -0.29
C ILE A 108 -6.25 16.26 0.38
N TYR A 109 -5.28 16.85 -0.33
CA TYR A 109 -3.89 16.97 0.11
C TYR A 109 -3.35 18.38 -0.12
N SER A 110 -2.46 18.83 0.75
CA SER A 110 -1.81 20.15 0.70
C SER A 110 -0.37 20.09 1.22
N GLY A 111 0.38 21.18 1.00
CA GLY A 111 1.74 21.36 1.50
C GLY A 111 2.70 20.23 1.11
N ARG A 112 3.55 19.80 2.06
CA ARG A 112 4.62 18.82 1.86
C ARG A 112 4.17 17.49 1.24
N LYS A 113 2.90 17.10 1.41
CA LYS A 113 2.39 15.83 0.88
C LYS A 113 2.35 15.79 -0.65
N ILE A 114 2.14 16.95 -1.28
CA ILE A 114 2.01 17.07 -2.75
C ILE A 114 3.23 17.70 -3.43
N GLU A 115 4.16 18.28 -2.67
CA GLU A 115 5.33 19.00 -3.20
C GLU A 115 6.23 18.15 -4.13
N ARG A 116 6.25 16.83 -3.95
CA ARG A 116 7.08 15.91 -4.75
C ARG A 116 6.35 15.31 -5.96
N ILE A 117 5.07 15.61 -6.15
CA ILE A 117 4.32 15.11 -7.29
C ILE A 117 4.83 15.83 -8.55
N PRO A 118 5.23 15.11 -9.62
CA PRO A 118 5.56 15.75 -10.88
C PRO A 118 4.40 16.62 -11.38
N GLU A 119 4.70 17.84 -11.80
CA GLU A 119 3.70 18.85 -12.18
C GLU A 119 2.73 18.34 -13.27
N ASN A 120 3.20 17.54 -14.22
CA ASN A 120 2.36 16.90 -15.23
C ASN A 120 1.42 15.83 -14.66
N ILE A 121 1.78 15.16 -13.58
CA ILE A 121 0.93 14.21 -12.85
C ILE A 121 -0.10 14.98 -12.03
N LEU A 122 0.35 16.00 -11.28
CA LEU A 122 -0.52 16.85 -10.47
C LEU A 122 -1.67 17.43 -11.30
N ARG A 123 -1.36 18.05 -12.45
CA ARG A 123 -2.37 18.62 -13.36
C ARG A 123 -3.35 17.60 -13.96
N ARG A 124 -2.94 16.35 -14.15
CA ARG A 124 -3.78 15.32 -14.81
C ARG A 124 -4.69 14.58 -13.84
N TYR A 125 -4.23 14.38 -12.60
CA TYR A 125 -4.85 13.48 -11.63
C TYR A 125 -5.41 14.19 -10.39
N PHE A 126 -5.17 15.49 -10.26
CA PHE A 126 -5.68 16.29 -9.15
C PHE A 126 -6.42 17.52 -9.67
N ARG A 127 -7.47 17.91 -8.94
CA ARG A 127 -8.17 19.19 -9.09
C ARG A 127 -7.72 20.12 -7.98
N LYS A 128 -7.25 21.32 -8.33
CA LYS A 128 -7.01 22.38 -7.34
C LYS A 128 -8.36 22.84 -6.77
N LEU A 129 -8.46 22.93 -5.45
CA LEU A 129 -9.64 23.48 -4.78
C LEU A 129 -9.57 25.00 -4.82
N GLU A 130 -10.67 25.66 -5.16
CA GLU A 130 -10.68 27.12 -5.41
C GLU A 130 -10.48 27.94 -4.13
N ASP A 131 -11.01 27.46 -3.00
CA ASP A 131 -10.99 28.17 -1.71
C ASP A 131 -9.88 27.71 -0.74
N GLN A 132 -8.99 26.84 -1.19
CA GLN A 132 -7.97 26.22 -0.33
C GLN A 132 -6.66 26.03 -1.10
N ASP A 133 -5.52 26.17 -0.42
CA ASP A 133 -4.23 25.73 -0.98
C ASP A 133 -4.09 24.21 -0.90
N ALA A 134 -5.01 23.52 -1.56
CA ALA A 134 -5.17 22.09 -1.52
C ALA A 134 -5.61 21.54 -2.87
N TYR A 135 -5.27 20.28 -3.09
CA TYR A 135 -5.56 19.53 -4.29
C TYR A 135 -6.35 18.28 -3.91
N GLN A 136 -7.41 18.00 -4.65
CA GLN A 136 -8.19 16.79 -4.48
C GLN A 136 -7.91 15.81 -5.61
N VAL A 137 -7.67 14.54 -5.28
CA VAL A 137 -7.57 13.48 -6.27
C VAL A 137 -8.86 13.41 -7.09
N ARG A 138 -8.70 13.26 -8.40
CA ARG A 138 -9.81 13.11 -9.35
C ARG A 138 -10.78 12.00 -8.93
N GLN A 139 -12.07 12.27 -9.12
CA GLN A 139 -13.14 11.40 -8.65
C GLN A 139 -13.06 9.99 -9.24
N ASP A 140 -12.74 9.86 -10.53
CA ASP A 140 -12.64 8.57 -11.22
C ASP A 140 -11.52 7.67 -10.66
N LEU A 141 -10.45 8.25 -10.12
CA LEU A 141 -9.44 7.48 -9.37
C LEU A 141 -9.94 7.10 -7.98
N ARG A 142 -10.58 8.04 -7.26
CA ARG A 142 -11.12 7.79 -5.91
C ARG A 142 -12.14 6.65 -5.91
N GLU A 143 -13.00 6.59 -6.92
CA GLU A 143 -14.02 5.54 -7.05
C GLU A 143 -13.45 4.15 -7.36
N LYS A 144 -12.21 4.06 -7.86
CA LYS A 144 -11.52 2.79 -8.12
C LYS A 144 -10.79 2.23 -6.88
N ILE A 145 -10.68 3.04 -5.82
CA ILE A 145 -9.98 2.66 -4.59
C ILE A 145 -10.99 2.46 -3.48
N LYS A 146 -11.05 1.23 -2.95
CA LYS A 146 -11.77 0.96 -1.71
C LYS A 146 -10.85 1.25 -0.53
N PHE A 147 -11.32 2.04 0.43
CA PHE A 147 -10.64 2.28 1.69
C PHE A 147 -11.34 1.59 2.84
N ASP A 148 -10.61 0.83 3.66
CA ASP A 148 -11.18 0.07 4.78
C ASP A 148 -10.34 0.17 6.06
N VAL A 149 -10.98 0.01 7.22
CA VAL A 149 -10.30 0.01 8.53
C VAL A 149 -10.09 -1.45 8.95
N GLU A 150 -8.85 -1.92 8.96
CA GLU A 150 -8.54 -3.32 9.17
C GLU A 150 -7.26 -3.54 9.98
N ASN A 151 -7.29 -4.53 10.87
CA ASN A 151 -6.08 -5.10 11.45
C ASN A 151 -5.46 -6.09 10.46
N LEU A 152 -4.20 -5.88 10.07
CA LEU A 152 -3.51 -6.74 9.10
C LEU A 152 -3.42 -8.21 9.52
N PHE A 153 -3.43 -8.51 10.81
CA PHE A 153 -3.43 -9.89 11.31
C PHE A 153 -4.80 -10.58 11.21
N GLU A 154 -5.87 -9.83 10.98
CA GLU A 154 -7.25 -10.31 10.87
C GLU A 154 -7.80 -10.20 9.44
N ALA A 155 -7.29 -9.25 8.64
CA ALA A 155 -7.68 -9.03 7.26
C ALA A 155 -7.60 -10.31 6.42
N MET A 156 -8.55 -10.50 5.51
CA MET A 156 -8.65 -11.70 4.66
C MET A 156 -9.08 -11.33 3.24
N HIS A 157 -8.09 -11.14 2.36
CA HIS A 157 -8.32 -10.73 0.98
C HIS A 157 -7.71 -11.73 -0.02
N PRO A 158 -8.35 -12.89 -0.26
CA PRO A 158 -7.81 -13.90 -1.17
C PRO A 158 -7.86 -13.44 -2.63
N GLY A 159 -6.90 -13.92 -3.42
CA GLY A 159 -6.83 -13.65 -4.86
C GLY A 159 -6.17 -12.33 -5.21
N MET A 160 -5.31 -11.80 -4.34
CA MET A 160 -4.53 -10.60 -4.62
C MET A 160 -3.45 -10.89 -5.66
N HIS A 161 -3.27 -9.99 -6.61
CA HIS A 161 -2.21 -10.08 -7.63
C HIS A 161 -0.95 -9.37 -7.16
N CYS A 162 -1.11 -8.30 -6.39
CA CYS A 162 -0.01 -7.55 -5.83
C CYS A 162 -0.39 -6.95 -4.48
N ILE A 163 0.47 -7.13 -3.47
CA ILE A 163 0.32 -6.53 -2.14
C ILE A 163 1.50 -5.57 -1.91
N PHE A 164 1.21 -4.38 -1.44
CA PHE A 164 2.17 -3.42 -0.91
C PHE A 164 1.98 -3.37 0.61
N CYS A 165 3.02 -3.71 1.36
CA CYS A 165 3.05 -3.55 2.82
C CYS A 165 4.40 -2.92 3.18
N ARG A 166 4.46 -1.59 3.10
CA ARG A 166 5.71 -0.83 3.12
C ARG A 166 5.78 0.05 4.36
N ASN A 167 6.90 -0.02 5.08
CA ASN A 167 7.15 0.79 6.28
C ASN A 167 6.16 0.51 7.43
N VAL A 168 5.59 -0.69 7.46
CA VAL A 168 4.63 -1.14 8.49
C VAL A 168 5.24 -2.27 9.31
N MET A 169 5.96 -3.19 8.67
CA MET A 169 6.50 -4.37 9.35
C MET A 169 7.62 -4.02 10.33
N ILE A 170 8.27 -2.87 10.17
CA ILE A 170 9.28 -2.34 11.11
C ILE A 170 8.76 -2.16 12.54
N TYR A 171 7.44 -2.12 12.75
CA TYR A 171 6.82 -2.02 14.08
C TYR A 171 6.57 -3.38 14.75
N PHE A 172 6.77 -4.48 14.02
CA PHE A 172 6.52 -5.84 14.52
C PHE A 172 7.83 -6.54 14.89
N ASN A 173 7.75 -7.45 15.87
CA ASN A 173 8.83 -8.38 16.15
C ASN A 173 8.97 -9.41 15.01
N ARG A 174 10.08 -10.14 14.97
CA ARG A 174 10.38 -11.10 13.90
C ARG A 174 9.30 -12.19 13.72
N ALA A 175 8.73 -12.71 14.81
CA ALA A 175 7.71 -13.75 14.73
C ALA A 175 6.40 -13.22 14.11
N ASP A 176 6.01 -12.00 14.47
CA ASP A 176 4.84 -11.33 13.92
C ASP A 176 5.04 -10.92 12.45
N GLN A 177 6.25 -10.47 12.08
CA GLN A 177 6.61 -10.23 10.68
C GLN A 177 6.46 -11.52 9.84
N GLU A 178 7.02 -12.63 10.30
CA GLU A 178 6.95 -13.92 9.60
C GLU A 178 5.50 -14.40 9.46
N LYS A 179 4.72 -14.32 10.53
CA LYS A 179 3.29 -14.64 10.51
C LYS A 179 2.54 -13.79 9.49
N LEU A 180 2.77 -12.49 9.48
CA LEU A 180 2.09 -11.57 8.57
C LEU A 180 2.47 -11.83 7.10
N VAL A 181 3.75 -12.05 6.82
CA VAL A 181 4.24 -12.34 5.48
C VAL A 181 3.69 -13.66 4.95
N ASN A 182 3.62 -14.70 5.78
CA ASN A 182 3.01 -15.98 5.39
C ASN A 182 1.51 -15.83 5.06
N ARG A 183 0.78 -15.00 5.81
CA ARG A 183 -0.61 -14.66 5.47
C ARG A 183 -0.73 -13.93 4.13
N PHE A 184 0.15 -12.96 3.85
CA PHE A 184 0.17 -12.30 2.53
C PHE A 184 0.43 -13.31 1.41
N HIS A 185 1.33 -14.27 1.62
CA HIS A 185 1.57 -15.33 0.66
C HIS A 185 0.31 -16.16 0.40
N GLU A 186 -0.47 -16.51 1.43
CA GLU A 186 -1.74 -17.24 1.26
C GLU A 186 -2.77 -16.43 0.45
N MET A 187 -2.82 -15.11 0.66
CA MET A 187 -3.73 -14.20 -0.04
C MET A 187 -3.37 -13.95 -1.50
N LEU A 188 -2.09 -14.06 -1.86
CA LEU A 188 -1.63 -13.87 -3.23
C LEU A 188 -2.06 -15.02 -4.14
N VAL A 189 -2.39 -14.70 -5.40
CA VAL A 189 -2.45 -15.69 -6.48
C VAL A 189 -1.07 -16.25 -6.78
N LYS A 190 -1.02 -17.40 -7.43
CA LYS A 190 0.19 -17.92 -8.07
C LYS A 190 0.73 -16.88 -9.06
N GLY A 191 2.02 -16.59 -9.00
CA GLY A 191 2.66 -15.52 -9.78
C GLY A 191 2.55 -14.12 -9.14
N GLY A 192 1.77 -13.96 -8.06
CA GLY A 192 1.55 -12.68 -7.40
C GLY A 192 2.75 -12.14 -6.63
N TYR A 193 2.77 -10.83 -6.40
CA TYR A 193 3.93 -10.10 -5.87
C TYR A 193 3.67 -9.43 -4.53
N LEU A 194 4.70 -9.36 -3.68
CA LEU A 194 4.74 -8.59 -2.44
C LEU A 194 5.82 -7.52 -2.52
N PHE A 195 5.43 -6.27 -2.28
CA PHE A 195 6.32 -5.12 -2.13
C PHE A 195 6.44 -4.73 -0.66
N ILE A 196 7.69 -4.57 -0.21
CA ILE A 196 8.02 -4.12 1.14
C ILE A 196 8.85 -2.83 1.08
N GLY A 197 8.93 -2.12 2.19
CA GLY A 197 9.67 -0.87 2.33
C GLY A 197 11.18 -1.08 2.24
N HIS A 198 11.91 -0.02 1.90
CA HIS A 198 13.37 -0.09 1.65
C HIS A 198 14.20 -0.56 2.86
N ALA A 199 13.72 -0.29 4.08
CA ALA A 199 14.38 -0.73 5.31
C ALA A 199 13.94 -2.14 5.77
N GLU A 200 13.02 -2.77 5.06
CA GLU A 200 12.45 -4.08 5.38
C GLU A 200 13.11 -5.16 4.53
N SER A 201 13.29 -6.35 5.08
CA SER A 201 13.88 -7.50 4.37
C SER A 201 13.25 -8.80 4.85
N LEU A 202 12.92 -9.69 3.90
CA LEU A 202 12.43 -11.05 4.23
C LEU A 202 13.56 -12.08 4.33
N GLN A 203 14.82 -11.69 4.09
CA GLN A 203 15.94 -12.64 4.01
C GLN A 203 16.15 -13.44 5.30
N MET A 204 15.79 -12.87 6.45
CA MET A 204 15.91 -13.50 7.76
C MET A 204 14.59 -14.12 8.23
N LEU A 205 13.54 -14.18 7.41
CA LEU A 205 12.25 -14.75 7.77
C LEU A 205 12.09 -16.10 7.08
N ASP A 206 11.44 -17.06 7.74
CA ASP A 206 11.03 -18.30 7.08
C ASP A 206 9.77 -18.03 6.24
N THR A 207 9.97 -17.80 4.95
CA THR A 207 8.89 -17.40 4.03
C THR A 207 8.96 -18.19 2.73
N PRO A 208 7.79 -18.53 2.14
CA PRO A 208 7.70 -19.25 0.88
C PRO A 208 7.95 -18.36 -0.36
N PHE A 209 8.25 -17.07 -0.17
CA PHE A 209 8.46 -16.15 -1.28
C PHE A 209 9.76 -16.46 -2.03
N ALA A 210 9.67 -16.51 -3.36
CA ALA A 210 10.83 -16.42 -4.22
C ALA A 210 11.33 -14.99 -4.29
N THR A 211 12.64 -14.81 -4.45
CA THR A 211 13.23 -13.50 -4.71
C THR A 211 13.60 -13.37 -6.19
N ARG A 212 13.33 -12.20 -6.77
CA ARG A 212 13.77 -11.82 -8.12
C ARG A 212 14.54 -10.50 -8.02
N PRO A 213 15.88 -10.52 -8.21
CA PRO A 213 16.67 -9.30 -8.29
C PRO A 213 16.30 -8.46 -9.53
N THR A 214 16.28 -7.15 -9.36
CA THR A 214 16.03 -6.12 -10.39
C THR A 214 16.98 -4.94 -10.17
N GLU A 215 17.03 -3.99 -11.11
CA GLU A 215 17.81 -2.76 -10.94
C GLU A 215 17.30 -1.90 -9.76
N GLU A 216 16.02 -2.03 -9.43
CA GLU A 216 15.30 -1.25 -8.43
C GLU A 216 15.30 -1.93 -7.04
N GLY A 217 15.83 -3.15 -6.94
CA GLY A 217 15.88 -3.92 -5.70
C GLY A 217 15.41 -5.37 -5.87
N VAL A 218 14.95 -5.97 -4.78
CA VAL A 218 14.48 -7.36 -4.77
C VAL A 218 12.95 -7.39 -4.77
N LEU A 219 12.37 -8.10 -5.74
CA LEU A 219 10.95 -8.42 -5.76
C LEU A 219 10.70 -9.74 -5.05
N TYR A 220 9.62 -9.83 -4.29
CA TYR A 220 9.17 -11.06 -3.65
C TYR A 220 7.94 -11.60 -4.37
N GLN A 221 7.99 -12.86 -4.81
CA GLN A 221 6.95 -13.46 -5.65
C GLN A 221 6.48 -14.81 -5.09
N LYS A 222 5.17 -15.04 -5.12
CA LYS A 222 4.59 -16.37 -4.91
C LYS A 222 4.80 -17.20 -6.17
N LYS A 223 5.63 -18.24 -6.10
CA LYS A 223 5.89 -19.10 -7.27
C LYS A 223 4.60 -19.70 -7.81
N SER A 224 4.54 -19.83 -9.14
CA SER A 224 3.46 -20.47 -9.88
C SER A 224 3.31 -21.96 -9.57
#